data_AF-A0A9J6A8T4-F1
#
_entry.id   AF-A0A9J6A8T4-F1
#
_cell.length_a   1.000
_cell.length_b   1.000
_cell.length_c   1.000
_cell.angle_alpha   90.00
_cell.angle_beta   90.00
_cell.angle_gamma   90.00
#
_symmetry.space_group_name_H-M   'P 1'
#
loop_
_entity.id
_entity.type
_entity.pdbx_description
1 polymer ?
#
loop_
_entity_poly.entity_id
_entity_poly.type
_entity_poly.pdbx_seq_one_letter_code
_entity_poly.pdbx_strand_id
1 'polypeptide(L)' 'MADRSQKGLTQSAGIMVNYIYRLDNIEDSAQAYQNEGHIESSSDFRSYIEDDNGEKAD' A
#
# COMPACT_ATOMS: atom_id res chain seq x y z
N MET A 1 15.26 4.79 7.01
CA MET A 1 15.66 3.51 6.38
C MET A 1 15.51 2.39 7.39
N ALA A 2 14.71 1.37 7.05
CA ALA A 2 14.27 0.31 7.94
C ALA A 2 15.22 -0.90 7.93
N ASP A 3 15.50 -1.49 6.76
CA ASP A 3 16.49 -2.56 6.60
C ASP A 3 17.77 -2.00 5.97
N ARG A 4 18.90 -2.07 6.69
CA ARG A 4 20.21 -1.57 6.22
C ARG A 4 21.17 -2.70 5.86
N SER A 5 20.72 -3.95 5.88
CA SER A 5 21.54 -5.07 5.43
C SER A 5 21.88 -4.92 3.94
N GLN A 6 22.97 -5.55 3.50
CA GLN A 6 23.32 -5.55 2.08
C GLN A 6 22.18 -6.09 1.20
N LYS A 7 21.44 -7.08 1.71
CA LYS A 7 20.27 -7.64 1.04
C LYS A 7 19.12 -6.63 0.93
N GLY A 8 18.76 -5.98 2.04
CA GLY A 8 17.68 -4.99 2.06
C GLY A 8 17.95 -3.78 1.17
N LEU A 9 19.20 -3.31 1.13
CA LEU A 9 19.63 -2.25 0.23
C LEU A 9 19.54 -2.67 -1.24
N THR A 10 19.98 -3.89 -1.58
CA THR A 10 19.90 -4.41 -2.96
C THR A 10 18.46 -4.65 -3.42
N GLN A 11 17.55 -5.07 -2.52
CA GLN A 11 16.19 -5.47 -2.91
C GLN A 11 15.18 -4.32 -2.94
N SER A 12 15.28 -3.36 -2.02
CA SER A 12 14.25 -2.31 -1.86
C SER A 12 14.84 -0.96 -1.43
N ALA A 13 16.14 -0.73 -1.65
CA ALA A 13 16.85 0.43 -1.13
C ALA A 13 16.64 0.62 0.40
N GLY A 14 16.46 -0.48 1.13
CA GLY A 14 16.22 -0.48 2.57
C GLY A 14 14.85 0.00 3.03
N ILE A 15 13.88 0.10 2.10
CA ILE A 15 12.47 0.38 2.40
C ILE A 15 11.81 -0.91 2.88
N MET A 16 11.01 -0.78 3.93
CA MET A 16 10.11 -1.82 4.42
C MET A 16 8.72 -1.21 4.59
N VAL A 17 7.71 -2.08 4.66
CA VAL A 17 6.31 -1.70 4.86
C VAL A 17 5.73 -2.44 6.05
N ASN A 18 4.73 -1.84 6.70
CA ASN A 18 3.95 -2.48 7.75
C ASN A 18 2.53 -2.71 7.23
N TYR A 19 2.01 -3.93 7.41
CA TYR A 19 0.63 -4.28 7.10
C TYR A 19 -0.16 -4.39 8.40
N ILE A 20 -1.23 -3.58 8.54
CA ILE A 20 -2.07 -3.58 9.74
C ILE A 20 -3.28 -4.46 9.49
N TYR A 21 -3.45 -5.49 10.32
CA TYR A 21 -4.65 -6.32 10.34
C TYR A 21 -5.66 -5.73 11.33
N ARG A 22 -6.68 -5.05 10.82
CA ARG A 22 -7.82 -4.59 11.62
C ARG A 22 -8.91 -5.65 11.56
N LEU A 23 -9.10 -6.38 12.66
CA LEU A 23 -10.07 -7.49 12.71
C LEU A 23 -11.49 -7.03 12.38
N ASP A 24 -11.87 -5.83 12.80
CA ASP A 24 -13.19 -5.25 12.55
C ASP A 24 -13.48 -5.00 11.05
N ASN A 25 -12.46 -5.00 10.19
CA ASN A 25 -12.57 -4.65 8.77
C ASN A 25 -11.82 -5.62 7.85
N ILE A 26 -11.36 -6.77 8.37
CA ILE A 26 -10.45 -7.66 7.63
C ILE A 26 -11.14 -8.30 6.42
N GLU A 27 -12.40 -8.69 6.57
CA GLU A 27 -13.21 -9.29 5.49
C GLU A 27 -13.55 -8.25 4.42
N ASP A 28 -14.03 -7.07 4.84
CA ASP A 28 -14.34 -5.97 3.94
C ASP A 28 -13.12 -5.54 3.12
N SER A 29 -11.96 -5.39 3.78
CA SER A 29 -10.71 -5.01 3.11
C SER A 29 -10.28 -6.07 2.08
N ALA A 30 -10.45 -7.36 2.41
CA ALA A 30 -10.13 -8.45 1.50
C ALA A 30 -11.10 -8.50 0.31
N GLN A 31 -12.39 -8.26 0.54
CA GLN A 31 -13.41 -8.26 -0.50
C GLN A 31 -13.26 -7.06 -1.43
N ALA A 32 -13.00 -5.86 -0.91
CA ALA A 32 -12.78 -4.65 -1.71
C ALA A 32 -11.57 -4.80 -2.63
N TYR A 33 -10.47 -5.37 -2.13
CA TYR A 33 -9.31 -5.68 -2.96
C TYR A 33 -9.63 -6.72 -4.05
N GLN A 34 -10.33 -7.80 -3.69
CA GLN A 34 -10.66 -8.87 -4.65
C GLN A 34 -11.61 -8.42 -5.76
N ASN A 35 -12.61 -7.61 -5.44
CA ASN A 35 -13.67 -7.23 -6.37
C ASN A 35 -13.34 -5.98 -7.18
N GLU A 36 -12.71 -4.99 -6.54
CA GLU A 36 -12.54 -3.63 -7.10
C GLU A 36 -11.06 -3.26 -7.26
N GLY A 37 -10.14 -4.10 -6.79
CA GLY A 37 -8.72 -3.74 -6.72
C GLY A 37 -8.42 -2.64 -5.70
N HIS A 38 -9.37 -2.33 -4.81
CA HIS A 38 -9.21 -1.25 -3.84
C HIS A 38 -8.18 -1.63 -2.75
N ILE A 39 -7.17 -0.78 -2.55
CA ILE A 39 -6.11 -0.99 -1.54
C ILE A 39 -6.35 -0.09 -0.34
N GLU A 40 -6.76 -0.70 0.76
CA GLU A 40 -6.85 -0.02 2.04
C GLU A 40 -5.47 0.39 2.57
N SER A 41 -5.29 1.69 2.81
CA SER A 41 -4.00 2.29 3.18
C SER A 41 -4.19 3.38 4.24
N SER A 42 -3.15 3.66 5.02
CA SER A 42 -3.21 4.74 6.01
C SER A 42 -3.25 6.11 5.33
N SER A 43 -3.81 7.11 6.01
CA SER A 43 -3.76 8.51 5.57
C SER A 43 -2.34 8.96 5.26
N ASP A 44 -1.38 8.57 6.10
CA ASP A 44 0.01 8.95 5.94
C ASP A 44 0.58 8.37 4.65
N PHE A 45 0.30 7.10 4.32
CA PHE A 45 0.72 6.51 3.05
C PHE A 45 0.07 7.21 1.85
N ARG A 46 -1.23 7.51 1.95
CA ARG A 46 -1.98 8.23 0.91
C ARG A 46 -1.45 9.66 0.68
N SER A 47 -0.76 10.27 1.64
CA SER A 47 -0.15 11.60 1.44
C SER A 47 1.07 11.62 0.51
N TYR A 48 1.66 10.44 0.24
CA TYR A 48 2.85 10.30 -0.62
C TYR A 48 2.53 9.83 -2.04
N ILE A 49 1.26 9.58 -2.35
CA ILE A 49 0.82 9.21 -3.71
C ILE A 49 0.24 10.45 -4.38
N GLU A 50 0.51 10.63 -5.67
CA GLU A 50 -0.18 11.62 -6.48
C GLU A 50 -1.61 11.14 -6.73
N ASP A 51 -2.58 12.06 -6.73
CA ASP A 51 -3.94 11.73 -7.12
C ASP A 51 -3.94 11.28 -8.59
N ASP A 52 -4.29 10.02 -8.83
CA ASP A 52 -4.60 9.51 -10.17
C ASP A 52 -5.92 10.14 -10.63
N ASN A 53 -5.87 11.41 -11.04
CA ASN A 53 -6.95 12.06 -11.76
C ASN A 53 -6.99 11.43 -13.16
N GLY A 54 -7.62 10.26 -13.23
CA GLY A 54 -7.67 9.41 -14.40
C GLY A 54 -7.93 10.17 -15.69
N GLU A 55 -7.02 9.97 -16.64
CA GLU A 55 -7.24 10.18 -18.05
C GLU A 55 -8.51 9.38 -18.42
N LYS A 56 -9.66 10.06 -18.52
CA LYS A 56 -10.85 9.46 -19.11
C LYS A 56 -10.54 9.18 -20.56
N ALA A 57 -10.30 7.92 -20.89
CA ALA A 57 -10.34 7.44 -22.26
C ALA A 57 -11.76 7.68 -22.81
N ASP A 58 -11.84 8.52 -23.83
CA ASP A 58 -12.99 8.77 -24.70
C ASP A 58 -13.44 7.49 -25.44
#